data_AF-A0A4Q3C8Y9-F1
#
_entry.id   AF-A0A4Q3C8Y9-F1
#
_cell.length_a   1.000
_cell.length_b   1.000
_cell.length_c   1.000
_cell.angle_alpha   90.00
_cell.angle_beta   90.00
_cell.angle_gamma   90.00
#
_symmetry.space_group_name_H-M   'P 1'
#
loop_
_entity.id
_entity.type
_entity.pdbx_description
1 polymer ?
#
loop_
_entity_poly.entity_id
_entity_poly.type
_entity_poly.pdbx_seq_one_letter_code
_entity_poly.pdbx_strand_id
1 'polypeptide(L)' 'MGKSFEVGCFFPYSEIEVDPVRMRDFAVSVEAMGYHYLADADHVIGVNRASRPDWPGHYDVTERFYDPLMLFS' A
#
# COMPACT_ATOMS: atom_id res chain seq x y z
N MET A 1 -30.72 15.21 -3.01
CA MET A 1 -29.60 14.40 -3.53
C MET A 1 -28.89 13.78 -2.33
N GLY A 2 -28.91 12.46 -2.18
CA GLY A 2 -28.17 11.79 -1.09
C GLY A 2 -26.66 11.87 -1.35
N LYS A 3 -25.84 11.91 -0.29
CA LYS A 3 -24.39 11.77 -0.43
C LYS A 3 -24.08 10.35 -0.94
N SER A 4 -23.33 10.24 -2.02
CA SER A 4 -22.70 8.97 -2.43
C SER A 4 -21.53 8.67 -1.50
N PHE A 5 -21.30 7.38 -1.23
CA PHE A 5 -20.18 6.89 -0.45
C PHE A 5 -19.35 5.96 -1.34
N GLU A 6 -18.04 6.12 -1.31
CA GLU A 6 -17.08 5.29 -2.04
C GLU A 6 -16.34 4.40 -1.05
N VAL A 7 -16.18 3.12 -1.41
CA VAL A 7 -15.41 2.16 -0.64
C VAL A 7 -14.17 1.80 -1.44
N GLY A 8 -13.01 2.01 -0.87
CA GLY A 8 -11.73 1.59 -1.46
C GLY A 8 -11.09 0.41 -0.74
N CYS A 9 -10.04 -0.13 -1.35
CA CYS A 9 -9.19 -1.17 -0.79
C CYS A 9 -7.79 -0.60 -0.56
N PHE A 10 -7.13 -0.99 0.54
CA PHE A 10 -5.75 -0.61 0.81
C PHE A 10 -4.83 -1.76 0.40
N PHE A 11 -3.75 -1.46 -0.32
CA PHE A 11 -2.84 -2.47 -0.86
C PHE A 11 -2.03 -3.14 0.26
N PRO A 12 -1.93 -4.49 0.29
CA PRO A 12 -1.25 -5.21 1.36
C PRO A 12 0.27 -5.28 1.14
N TYR A 13 0.93 -4.11 1.14
CA TYR A 13 2.35 -3.99 0.79
C TYR A 13 3.29 -4.84 1.67
N SER A 14 2.92 -5.08 2.93
CA SER A 14 3.78 -5.80 3.89
C SER A 14 3.54 -7.32 3.89
N GLU A 15 2.38 -7.75 3.43
CA GLU A 15 1.90 -9.13 3.49
C GLU A 15 2.09 -9.88 2.16
N ILE A 16 2.26 -9.17 1.04
CA ILE A 16 2.41 -9.78 -0.28
C ILE A 16 3.89 -9.93 -0.70
N GLU A 17 4.20 -11.07 -1.33
CA GLU A 17 5.48 -11.26 -2.01
C GLU A 17 5.61 -10.35 -3.23
N VAL A 18 6.86 -10.02 -3.60
CA VAL A 18 7.16 -9.20 -4.79
C VAL A 18 6.93 -10.03 -6.05
N ASP A 19 5.72 -9.97 -6.61
CA ASP A 19 5.35 -10.63 -7.86
C ASP A 19 4.40 -9.74 -8.68
N PRO A 20 4.88 -9.14 -9.79
CA PRO A 20 4.07 -8.24 -10.61
C PRO A 20 2.76 -8.87 -11.12
N VAL A 21 2.74 -10.19 -11.36
CA VAL A 21 1.54 -10.89 -11.82
C VAL A 21 0.50 -10.93 -10.70
N ARG A 22 0.92 -11.29 -9.48
CA ARG A 22 0.01 -11.34 -8.31
C ARG A 22 -0.48 -9.96 -7.90
N MET A 23 0.37 -8.93 -8.02
CA MET A 23 0.00 -7.54 -7.73
C MET A 23 -1.09 -7.05 -8.67
N ARG A 24 -0.94 -7.30 -9.98
CA ARG A 24 -1.98 -7.02 -10.98
C ARG A 24 -3.24 -7.81 -10.70
N ASP A 25 -3.13 -9.11 -10.42
CA ASP A 25 -4.29 -9.97 -10.17
C ASP A 25 -5.07 -9.50 -8.92
N PHE A 26 -4.39 -9.00 -7.89
CA PHE A 26 -5.02 -8.34 -6.75
C PHE A 26 -5.80 -7.10 -7.18
N ALA A 27 -5.16 -6.18 -7.94
CA ALA A 27 -5.79 -4.94 -8.39
C ALA A 27 -7.06 -5.20 -9.24
N VAL A 28 -6.99 -6.12 -10.20
CA VAL A 28 -8.13 -6.50 -11.04
C VAL A 28 -9.23 -7.19 -10.21
N SER A 29 -8.85 -7.99 -9.22
CA SER A 29 -9.82 -8.66 -8.34
C SER A 29 -10.59 -7.65 -7.47
N VAL A 30 -9.92 -6.65 -6.90
CA VAL A 30 -10.61 -5.62 -6.08
C VAL A 30 -11.51 -4.73 -6.94
N GLU A 31 -11.11 -4.41 -8.17
CA GLU A 31 -11.98 -3.73 -9.13
C GLU A 31 -13.23 -4.56 -9.43
N ALA A 32 -13.07 -5.85 -9.74
CA ALA A 32 -14.18 -6.76 -10.02
C ALA A 32 -15.13 -6.96 -8.82
N MET A 33 -14.64 -6.78 -7.59
CA MET A 33 -15.44 -6.80 -6.36
C MET A 33 -16.25 -5.50 -6.13
N GLY A 34 -16.02 -4.46 -6.94
CA GLY A 34 -16.75 -3.19 -6.86
C GLY A 34 -16.11 -2.13 -5.95
N TYR A 35 -14.84 -2.29 -5.58
CA TYR A 35 -14.10 -1.22 -4.91
C TYR A 35 -13.85 -0.06 -5.88
N HIS A 36 -13.99 1.16 -5.38
CA HIS A 36 -13.93 2.38 -6.21
C HIS A 36 -12.50 2.87 -6.44
N TYR A 37 -11.59 2.55 -5.54
CA TYR A 37 -10.19 2.92 -5.62
C TYR A 37 -9.31 1.93 -4.86
N LEU A 38 -8.06 1.83 -5.31
CA LEU A 38 -6.98 1.16 -4.61
C LEU A 38 -6.07 2.24 -4.01
N ALA A 39 -5.79 2.15 -2.73
CA ALA A 39 -4.92 3.07 -2.00
C ALA A 39 -3.64 2.36 -1.57
N ASP A 40 -2.52 3.06 -1.60
CA ASP A 40 -1.27 2.59 -1.04
C ASP A 40 -0.51 3.74 -0.38
N ALA A 41 0.42 3.42 0.51
CA ALA A 41 1.29 4.39 1.15
C ALA A 41 2.55 4.64 0.31
N ASP A 42 2.79 5.89 -0.05
CA ASP A 42 4.08 6.31 -0.63
C ASP A 42 5.10 6.55 0.48
N HIS A 43 5.93 5.54 0.75
CA HIS A 43 6.94 5.59 1.81
C HIS A 43 8.35 5.52 1.21
N VAL A 44 8.93 6.70 0.98
CA VAL A 44 10.22 6.87 0.28
C VAL A 44 11.43 6.74 1.22
N ILE A 45 11.31 7.14 2.49
CA ILE A 45 12.42 7.15 3.45
C ILE A 45 11.97 6.54 4.77
N GLY A 46 12.59 5.42 5.16
CA GLY A 46 12.41 4.81 6.47
C GLY A 46 13.33 5.37 7.53
N VAL A 47 12.88 5.33 8.79
CA VAL A 47 13.68 5.74 9.95
C VAL A 47 14.72 4.67 10.28
N ASN A 48 15.99 5.07 10.44
CA ASN A 48 16.99 4.18 11.05
C ASN A 48 16.86 4.21 12.58
N ARG A 49 16.29 3.15 13.17
CA ARG A 49 16.11 3.04 14.64
C ARG A 49 17.42 3.09 15.43
N ALA A 50 18.56 2.68 14.86
CA ALA A 50 19.85 2.80 15.54
C ALA A 50 20.22 4.25 15.86
N SER A 51 19.76 5.20 15.03
CA SER A 51 19.95 6.64 15.24
C SER A 51 18.84 7.32 16.04
N ARG A 52 17.69 6.63 16.22
CA ARG A 52 16.46 7.14 16.82
C ARG A 52 15.80 6.04 17.65
N PRO A 53 16.41 5.65 18.79
CA PRO A 53 15.98 4.49 19.57
C PRO A 53 14.57 4.65 20.16
N ASP A 54 14.14 5.90 20.41
CA ASP A 54 12.83 6.22 20.98
C ASP A 54 11.77 6.53 19.90
N TRP A 55 11.99 6.13 18.65
CA TRP A 55 11.04 6.36 17.57
C TRP A 55 9.71 5.61 17.83
N PRO A 56 8.56 6.31 17.92
CA PRO A 56 7.29 5.69 18.26
C PRO A 56 6.56 5.09 17.05
N GLY A 57 7.08 5.29 15.83
CA GLY A 57 6.42 4.85 14.61
C GLY A 57 6.51 3.34 14.40
N HIS A 58 5.48 2.80 13.74
CA HIS A 58 5.37 1.38 13.45
C HIS A 58 6.38 0.89 12.40
N TYR A 59 6.75 1.75 11.46
CA TYR A 59 7.65 1.44 10.34
C TYR A 59 9.03 2.10 10.51
N ASP A 60 10.04 1.45 9.96
CA ASP A 60 11.44 1.83 9.90
C ASP A 60 12.04 1.58 8.49
N VAL A 61 13.36 1.48 8.40
CA VAL A 61 14.10 1.31 7.13
C VAL A 61 14.08 -0.14 6.61
N THR A 62 13.61 -1.09 7.41
CA THR A 62 13.57 -2.52 7.06
C THR A 62 12.25 -2.94 6.43
N GLU A 63 11.20 -2.15 6.60
CA GLU A 63 9.89 -2.37 5.98
C GLU A 63 9.90 -1.96 4.51
N ARG A 64 9.22 -2.77 3.72
CA ARG A 64 9.13 -2.61 2.27
C ARG A 64 7.83 -1.93 1.93
N PHE A 65 7.93 -0.86 1.16
CA PHE A 65 6.80 -0.18 0.52
C PHE A 65 7.06 -0.14 -0.98
N TYR A 66 6.00 -0.12 -1.76
CA TYR A 66 6.09 -0.02 -3.20
C TYR A 66 5.71 1.41 -3.62
N ASP A 67 6.47 1.94 -4.57
CA ASP A 67 6.12 3.23 -5.17
C ASP A 67 4.80 3.07 -5.93
N PRO A 68 3.74 3.84 -5.60
CA PRO A 68 2.44 3.70 -6.25
C PRO A 68 2.48 3.88 -7.78
N LEU A 69 3.44 4.66 -8.31
CA LEU A 69 3.60 4.86 -9.75
C LEU A 69 4.18 3.63 -10.44
N MET A 70 4.91 2.78 -9.72
CA MET A 70 5.38 1.49 -10.21
C MET A 70 4.36 0.38 -9.98
N LEU A 71 3.59 0.45 -8.89
CA LEU A 71 2.61 -0.56 -8.54
C LEU A 71 1.39 -0.56 -9.46
N PHE A 72 0.98 0.61 -9.96
CA PHE A 72 -0.22 0.78 -10.79
C PHE A 72 0.06 0.99 -12.30
N SER A 73 1.31 0.85 -12.75
CA SER A 73 1.69 0.99 -14.17
C SER A 73 1.51 -0.28 -15.00
#